data_AF-V6LUM0-F1
#
_entry.id   AF-V6LUM0-F1
#
_cell.length_a   1.000
_cell.length_b   1.000
_cell.length_c   1.000
_cell.angle_alpha   90.00
_cell.angle_beta   90.00
_cell.angle_gamma   90.00
#
_symmetry.space_group_name_H-M   'P 1'
#
loop_
_entity.id
_entity.type
_entity.pdbx_description
1 polymer ?
#
loop_
_entity_poly.entity_id
_entity_poly.type
_entity_poly.pdbx_seq_one_letter_code
_entity_poly.pdbx_strand_id
1 'polypeptide(L)'
;MDTEINNSFFHVVNVVLIGAILAFYKIKQMMQKPSPALLSSTSTVPDSGQPVILQCPTLIVLVLKSAKIQKGKICAQVGHAISSAFFSQSTEIENWKEHHKIVLFYVEDFEEFQRLSSVAKAQKVQSDYVQDAGHTQCEAGTVTVGWIGPVLDSQIAMYSCGLTKVE
;
A
#
# COMPACT_ATOMS: atom_id res chain seq x y z
N MET A 1 -2.09 49.97 13.08
CA MET A 1 -1.70 48.63 13.57
C MET A 1 -2.39 47.51 12.78
N ASP A 2 -3.52 47.80 12.11
CA ASP A 2 -4.32 46.80 11.38
C ASP A 2 -3.79 46.47 9.96
N THR A 3 -3.00 47.35 9.34
CA THR A 3 -2.48 47.14 7.97
C THR A 3 -1.39 46.06 7.90
N GLU A 4 -0.57 45.92 8.95
CA GLU A 4 0.47 44.88 9.01
C GLU A 4 -0.10 43.48 9.22
N ILE A 5 -1.17 43.36 10.02
CA ILE A 5 -1.86 42.08 10.25
C ILE A 5 -2.52 41.59 8.98
N ASN A 6 -3.18 42.49 8.22
CA ASN A 6 -3.78 42.14 6.94
C ASN A 6 -2.73 41.71 5.93
N ASN A 7 -1.61 42.44 5.80
CA ASN A 7 -0.54 42.06 4.86
C ASN A 7 0.11 40.72 5.23
N SER A 8 0.30 40.44 6.52
CA SER A 8 0.81 39.16 7.00
C SER A 8 -0.16 38.02 6.72
N PHE A 9 -1.46 38.23 6.97
CA PHE A 9 -2.51 37.26 6.66
C PHE A 9 -2.61 36.97 5.15
N PHE A 10 -2.60 38.01 4.31
CA PHE A 10 -2.57 37.86 2.86
C PHE A 10 -1.32 37.12 2.37
N HIS A 11 -0.15 37.37 2.98
CA HIS A 11 1.08 36.63 2.67
C HIS A 11 0.96 35.14 3.01
N VAL A 12 0.44 34.79 4.18
CA VAL A 12 0.27 33.40 4.60
C VAL A 12 -0.71 32.67 3.67
N VAL A 13 -1.85 33.29 3.35
CA VAL A 13 -2.84 32.71 2.42
C VAL A 13 -2.24 32.50 1.03
N ASN A 14 -1.49 33.48 0.51
CA ASN A 14 -0.84 33.37 -0.80
C ASN A 14 0.23 32.28 -0.83
N VAL A 15 1.05 32.13 0.22
CA VAL A 15 2.08 31.07 0.29
C VAL A 15 1.45 29.68 0.32
N VAL A 16 0.36 29.49 1.07
CA VAL A 16 -0.38 28.22 1.11
C VAL A 16 -1.02 27.92 -0.25
N LEU A 17 -1.63 28.92 -0.88
CA LEU A 17 -2.29 28.75 -2.18
C LEU A 17 -1.27 28.45 -3.30
N ILE A 18 -0.14 29.14 -3.32
CA ILE A 18 0.97 28.88 -4.26
C ILE A 18 1.52 27.46 -4.04
N GLY A 19 1.71 27.04 -2.78
CA GLY A 19 2.14 25.69 -2.45
C GLY A 19 1.17 24.62 -2.97
N ALA A 20 -0.13 24.83 -2.82
CA ALA A 20 -1.16 23.93 -3.33
C ALA A 20 -1.19 23.88 -4.86
N ILE A 21 -1.05 25.02 -5.54
CA ILE A 21 -0.97 25.10 -7.01
C ILE A 21 0.28 24.38 -7.53
N LEU A 22 1.43 24.58 -6.90
CA LEU A 22 2.68 23.91 -7.28
C LEU A 22 2.61 22.39 -7.05
N ALA A 23 2.01 21.96 -5.93
CA ALA A 23 1.76 20.54 -5.67
C ALA A 23 0.83 19.92 -6.71
N PHE A 24 -0.26 20.61 -7.05
CA PHE A 24 -1.20 20.17 -8.09
C PHE A 24 -0.52 20.11 -9.47
N TYR A 25 0.33 21.10 -9.81
CA TYR A 25 1.08 21.11 -11.06
C TYR A 25 2.10 19.96 -11.12
N LYS A 26 2.75 19.61 -10.01
CA LYS A 26 3.68 18.48 -9.93
C LYS A 26 2.96 17.14 -10.08
N ILE A 27 1.77 16.98 -9.48
CA ILE A 27 0.89 15.81 -9.67
C ILE A 27 0.47 15.69 -11.14
N LYS A 28 0.07 16.80 -11.77
CA LYS A 28 -0.31 16.82 -13.19
C LYS A 28 0.87 16.48 -14.11
N GLN A 29 2.08 16.94 -13.80
CA GLN A 29 3.30 16.56 -14.54
C GLN A 29 3.63 15.08 -14.40
N MET A 30 3.44 14.49 -13.21
CA MET A 30 3.63 13.05 -13.00
C MET A 30 2.63 12.23 -13.83
N MET A 31 1.39 12.72 -14.00
CA MET A 31 0.38 12.09 -14.86
C MET A 31 0.63 12.26 -16.37
N GLN A 32 1.52 13.18 -16.78
CA GLN A 32 1.84 13.44 -18.17
C GLN A 32 3.15 12.80 -18.63
N LYS A 33 3.83 12.01 -17.78
CA LYS A 33 5.01 11.28 -18.22
C LYS A 33 4.58 10.25 -19.28
N PRO A 34 4.97 10.42 -20.55
CA PRO A 34 4.63 9.45 -21.56
C PRO A 34 5.31 8.14 -21.19
N SER A 35 4.53 7.05 -21.20
CA SER A 35 5.04 5.69 -21.05
C SER A 35 6.26 5.52 -21.95
N PRO A 36 7.41 5.08 -21.41
CA PRO A 36 8.55 4.76 -22.25
C PRO A 36 8.08 3.72 -23.27
N ALA A 37 8.37 4.02 -24.53
CA ALA A 37 7.90 3.28 -25.68
C ALA A 37 8.05 1.76 -25.49
N LEU A 38 6.97 1.06 -25.82
CA LEU A 38 6.85 -0.37 -26.05
C LEU A 38 8.05 -0.95 -26.82
N LEU A 39 9.05 -1.46 -26.12
CA LEU A 39 10.08 -2.40 -26.59
C LEU A 39 10.72 -2.95 -25.31
N SER A 40 10.78 -4.23 -24.99
CA SER A 40 10.32 -5.48 -25.58
C SER A 40 10.65 -6.52 -24.50
N SER A 41 9.78 -7.50 -24.25
CA SER A 41 10.25 -8.81 -23.78
C SER A 41 9.16 -9.87 -23.96
N THR A 42 9.35 -10.64 -25.02
CA THR A 42 9.04 -12.07 -25.12
C THR A 42 7.60 -12.52 -24.88
N SER A 43 6.78 -12.25 -25.90
CA SER A 43 5.76 -13.21 -26.34
C SER A 43 6.47 -14.46 -26.90
N THR A 44 6.75 -15.45 -26.06
CA THR A 44 6.68 -16.83 -26.56
C THR A 44 5.20 -17.16 -26.57
N VAL A 45 4.59 -17.10 -27.74
CA VAL A 45 3.16 -17.39 -27.94
C VAL A 45 2.99 -18.91 -27.89
N PRO A 46 2.30 -19.50 -26.90
CA PRO A 46 1.69 -20.80 -27.12
C PRO A 46 0.43 -20.57 -27.95
N ASP A 47 0.45 -21.12 -29.15
CA ASP A 47 -0.66 -21.28 -30.08
C ASP A 47 -1.89 -21.90 -29.38
N SER A 48 -2.77 -21.08 -28.80
CA SER A 48 -4.12 -21.46 -28.41
C SER A 48 -4.89 -20.18 -28.05
N GLY A 49 -6.05 -19.96 -28.68
CA GLY A 49 -6.87 -18.75 -28.55
C GLY A 49 -7.51 -18.53 -27.18
N GLN A 50 -6.73 -18.55 -26.09
CA GLN A 50 -7.19 -18.19 -24.76
C GLN A 50 -6.99 -16.69 -24.51
N PRO A 51 -7.98 -16.00 -23.90
CA PRO A 51 -7.83 -14.60 -23.52
C PRO A 51 -6.70 -14.44 -22.49
N VAL A 52 -5.76 -13.55 -22.77
CA VAL A 52 -4.73 -13.17 -21.80
C VAL A 52 -5.40 -12.37 -20.69
N ILE A 53 -5.63 -13.02 -19.54
CA ILE A 53 -6.10 -12.31 -18.34
C ILE A 53 -4.94 -11.45 -17.85
N LEU A 54 -5.07 -10.12 -17.95
CA LEU A 54 -4.11 -9.19 -17.35
C LEU A 54 -4.11 -9.42 -15.83
N GLN A 55 -3.05 -10.01 -15.32
CA GLN A 55 -2.86 -10.23 -13.89
C GLN A 55 -2.13 -9.02 -13.32
N CYS A 56 -2.86 -8.21 -12.54
CA CYS A 56 -2.27 -7.07 -11.86
C CYS A 56 -1.60 -7.55 -10.55
N PRO A 57 -0.39 -7.06 -10.22
CA PRO A 57 0.19 -7.26 -8.90
C PRO A 57 -0.65 -6.53 -7.85
N THR A 58 -0.92 -7.21 -6.74
CA THR A 58 -1.74 -6.74 -5.62
C THR A 58 -0.98 -6.91 -4.31
N LEU A 59 -0.93 -5.86 -3.51
CA LEU A 59 -0.43 -5.93 -2.14
C LEU A 59 -1.57 -6.34 -1.20
N ILE A 60 -1.31 -7.36 -0.39
CA ILE A 60 -2.26 -7.82 0.63
C ILE A 60 -1.87 -7.19 1.95
N VAL A 61 -2.82 -6.54 2.62
CA VAL A 61 -2.65 -5.99 3.96
C VAL A 61 -3.56 -6.75 4.93
N LEU A 62 -3.00 -7.20 6.03
CA LEU A 62 -3.66 -8.00 7.05
C LEU A 62 -3.81 -7.17 8.33
N VAL A 63 -5.04 -7.00 8.78
CA VAL A 63 -5.38 -6.23 10.00
C VAL A 63 -5.64 -7.21 11.14
N LEU A 64 -4.88 -7.09 12.24
CA LEU A 64 -5.01 -7.99 13.38
C LEU A 64 -6.17 -7.55 14.28
N LYS A 65 -7.17 -8.41 14.44
CA LYS A 65 -8.32 -8.16 15.32
C LYS A 65 -7.92 -8.16 16.81
N SER A 66 -6.96 -9.00 17.19
CA SER A 66 -6.45 -9.10 18.57
C SER A 66 -5.91 -7.77 19.12
N ALA A 67 -5.41 -6.88 18.25
CA ALA A 67 -4.93 -5.56 18.62
C ALA A 67 -6.05 -4.59 19.04
N LYS A 68 -7.34 -4.92 18.79
CA LYS A 68 -8.52 -4.12 19.18
C LYS A 68 -8.43 -2.63 18.80
N ILE A 69 -7.81 -2.36 17.66
CA ILE A 69 -7.57 -0.99 17.19
C ILE A 69 -8.90 -0.36 16.76
N GLN A 70 -9.17 0.86 17.22
CA GLN A 70 -10.32 1.63 16.76
C GLN A 70 -10.27 1.83 15.25
N LYS A 71 -11.42 1.73 14.57
CA LYS A 71 -11.52 1.84 13.10
C LYS A 71 -10.78 3.06 12.52
N GLY A 72 -10.84 4.21 13.20
CA GLY A 72 -10.14 5.43 12.75
C GLY A 72 -8.61 5.34 12.74
N LYS A 73 -8.01 4.45 13.54
CA LYS A 73 -6.55 4.24 13.59
C LYS A 73 -6.07 3.14 12.65
N ILE A 74 -6.97 2.28 12.15
CA ILE A 74 -6.64 1.22 11.19
C ILE A 74 -6.06 1.84 9.91
N CYS A 75 -6.65 2.91 9.39
CA CYS A 75 -6.17 3.57 8.17
C CYS A 75 -4.73 4.08 8.29
N ALA A 76 -4.36 4.64 9.45
CA ALA A 76 -2.99 5.10 9.70
C ALA A 76 -2.00 3.93 9.71
N GLN A 77 -2.36 2.83 10.38
CA GLN A 77 -1.55 1.62 10.45
C GLN A 77 -1.39 0.97 9.07
N VAL A 78 -2.48 0.87 8.31
CA VAL A 78 -2.45 0.42 6.91
C VAL A 78 -1.52 1.30 6.07
N GLY A 79 -1.56 2.62 6.25
CA GLY A 79 -0.63 3.55 5.61
C GLY A 79 0.84 3.27 5.97
N HIS A 80 1.14 2.94 7.23
CA HIS A 80 2.48 2.53 7.64
C HIS A 80 2.92 1.21 7.00
N ALA A 81 2.02 0.23 6.90
CA ALA A 81 2.31 -1.05 6.23
C ALA A 81 2.61 -0.85 4.74
N ILE A 82 1.77 -0.06 4.05
CA ILE A 82 1.97 0.30 2.65
C ILE A 82 3.28 1.05 2.44
N SER A 83 3.62 1.99 3.33
CA SER A 83 4.89 2.71 3.29
C SER A 83 6.08 1.77 3.45
N SER A 84 6.03 0.86 4.43
CA SER A 84 7.06 -0.19 4.61
C SER A 84 7.24 -1.02 3.34
N ALA A 85 6.15 -1.51 2.75
CA ALA A 85 6.18 -2.22 1.48
C ALA A 85 6.79 -1.36 0.36
N PHE A 86 6.37 -0.10 0.22
CA PHE A 86 6.84 0.82 -0.81
C PHE A 86 8.35 1.03 -0.79
N PHE A 87 8.95 1.06 0.41
CA PHE A 87 10.40 1.21 0.59
C PHE A 87 11.17 -0.11 0.50
N SER A 88 10.48 -1.26 0.46
CA SER A 88 11.14 -2.53 0.16
C SER A 88 11.59 -2.55 -1.30
N GLN A 89 12.90 -2.66 -1.52
CA GLN A 89 13.51 -2.55 -2.85
C GLN A 89 13.46 -3.91 -3.57
N SER A 90 12.36 -4.20 -4.25
CA SER A 90 12.21 -5.40 -5.09
C SER A 90 11.54 -5.08 -6.43
N THR A 91 11.82 -5.89 -7.46
CA THR A 91 11.24 -5.71 -8.79
C THR A 91 9.71 -5.86 -8.77
N GLU A 92 9.21 -6.75 -7.93
CA GLU A 92 7.79 -6.99 -7.71
C GLU A 92 7.10 -5.75 -7.12
N ILE A 93 7.74 -5.08 -6.16
CA ILE A 93 7.26 -3.83 -5.59
C ILE A 93 7.29 -2.69 -6.61
N GLU A 94 8.35 -2.56 -7.40
CA GLU A 94 8.40 -1.54 -8.47
C GLU A 94 7.27 -1.73 -9.50
N ASN A 95 6.99 -2.97 -9.91
CA ASN A 95 5.86 -3.26 -10.80
C ASN A 95 4.50 -2.96 -10.13
N TRP A 96 4.36 -3.28 -8.85
CA TRP A 96 3.15 -2.94 -8.10
C TRP A 96 2.93 -1.43 -7.94
N LYS A 97 3.99 -0.63 -7.82
CA LYS A 97 3.89 0.84 -7.78
C LYS A 97 3.29 1.43 -9.06
N GLU A 98 3.25 0.71 -10.17
CA GLU A 98 2.54 1.20 -11.37
C GLU A 98 1.02 1.06 -11.23
N HIS A 99 0.57 0.11 -10.40
CA HIS A 99 -0.84 -0.29 -10.28
C HIS A 99 -1.48 0.14 -8.96
N HIS A 100 -0.71 0.22 -7.87
CA HIS A 100 -1.13 0.56 -6.51
C HIS A 100 -2.33 -0.25 -6.00
N LYS A 101 -2.53 -1.48 -6.49
CA LYS A 101 -3.68 -2.31 -6.10
C LYS A 101 -3.46 -2.91 -4.73
N ILE A 102 -4.39 -2.68 -3.80
CA ILE A 102 -4.29 -3.12 -2.42
C ILE A 102 -5.60 -3.79 -2.02
N VAL A 103 -5.50 -4.89 -1.27
CA VAL A 103 -6.64 -5.57 -0.64
C VAL A 103 -6.38 -5.76 0.84
N LEU A 104 -7.42 -5.57 1.64
CA LEU A 104 -7.33 -5.68 3.09
C LEU A 104 -8.14 -6.88 3.56
N PHE A 105 -7.56 -7.68 4.45
CA PHE A 105 -8.26 -8.75 5.16
C PHE A 105 -8.02 -8.64 6.66
N TYR A 106 -8.98 -9.14 7.44
CA TYR A 106 -8.78 -9.35 8.86
C TYR A 106 -8.13 -10.72 9.11
N VAL A 107 -7.22 -10.74 10.08
CA VAL A 107 -6.70 -11.95 10.74
C VAL A 107 -7.02 -11.86 12.22
N GLU A 108 -7.21 -13.00 12.89
CA GLU A 108 -7.59 -13.04 14.29
C GLU A 108 -6.44 -12.54 15.18
N ASP A 109 -5.21 -13.00 14.94
CA ASP A 109 -4.03 -12.71 15.75
C ASP A 109 -2.72 -12.73 14.96
N PHE A 110 -1.60 -12.56 15.68
CA PHE A 110 -0.27 -12.55 15.10
C PHE A 110 0.20 -13.95 14.68
N GLU A 111 -0.29 -15.01 15.30
CA GLU A 111 0.07 -16.39 14.94
C GLU A 111 -0.50 -16.74 13.56
N GLU A 112 -1.75 -16.35 13.29
CA GLU A 112 -2.37 -16.50 11.97
C GLU A 112 -1.59 -15.71 10.89
N PHE A 113 -1.17 -14.47 11.19
CA PHE A 113 -0.29 -13.71 10.31
C PHE A 113 1.04 -14.44 10.06
N GLN A 114 1.71 -14.92 11.11
CA GLN A 114 2.98 -15.63 10.99
C GLN A 114 2.87 -16.90 10.15
N ARG A 115 1.74 -17.62 10.23
CA ARG A 115 1.46 -18.78 9.38
C ARG A 115 1.40 -18.37 7.91
N LEU A 116 0.68 -17.29 7.58
CA LEU A 116 0.59 -16.77 6.21
C LEU A 116 1.93 -16.24 5.70
N SER A 117 2.69 -15.53 6.55
CA SER A 117 4.05 -15.07 6.26
C SER A 117 5.01 -16.24 6.00
N SER A 118 4.86 -17.35 6.72
CA SER A 118 5.66 -18.56 6.49
C SER A 118 5.37 -19.18 5.12
N VAL A 119 4.11 -19.19 4.67
CA VAL A 119 3.73 -19.61 3.32
C VAL A 119 4.35 -18.66 2.28
N ALA A 120 4.27 -17.35 2.49
CA ALA A 120 4.85 -16.34 1.61
C ALA A 120 6.37 -16.53 1.48
N LYS A 121 7.06 -16.71 2.60
CA LYS A 121 8.50 -16.96 2.66
C LYS A 121 8.90 -18.22 1.88
N ALA A 122 8.13 -19.31 1.99
CA ALA A 122 8.37 -20.53 1.23
C ALA A 122 8.28 -20.31 -0.30
N GLN A 123 7.47 -19.33 -0.71
CA GLN A 123 7.30 -18.91 -2.11
C GLN A 123 8.20 -17.75 -2.52
N LYS A 124 9.11 -17.31 -1.65
CA LYS A 124 9.97 -16.12 -1.84
C LYS A 124 9.18 -14.83 -2.05
N VAL A 125 7.96 -14.77 -1.53
CA VAL A 125 7.14 -13.56 -1.47
C VAL A 125 7.48 -12.79 -0.21
N GLN A 126 7.69 -11.48 -0.36
CA GLN A 126 8.01 -10.61 0.77
C GLN A 126 6.79 -10.41 1.68
N SER A 127 7.06 -10.24 2.96
CA SER A 127 6.06 -9.89 3.97
C SER A 127 6.73 -9.21 5.14
N ASP A 128 6.06 -8.26 5.76
CA ASP A 128 6.53 -7.60 6.98
C ASP A 128 5.33 -7.12 7.81
N TYR A 129 5.57 -6.65 9.02
CA TYR A 129 4.53 -6.17 9.92
C TYR A 129 4.86 -4.84 10.58
N VAL A 130 3.82 -4.15 11.03
CA VAL A 130 3.91 -2.89 11.76
C VAL A 130 3.56 -3.16 13.21
N GLN A 131 4.40 -2.62 14.09
CA GLN A 131 4.25 -2.70 15.53
C GLN A 131 3.98 -1.30 16.07
N ASP A 132 3.01 -1.17 16.98
CA ASP A 132 2.75 0.10 17.64
C ASP A 132 3.87 0.40 18.64
N ALA A 133 4.51 1.56 18.49
CA ALA A 133 5.54 2.05 19.40
C ALA A 133 5.00 2.47 20.79
N GLY A 134 3.69 2.33 21.03
CA GLY A 134 3.02 2.73 22.27
C GLY A 134 2.37 4.10 22.20
N HIS A 135 2.07 4.58 20.98
CA HIS A 135 1.37 5.85 20.75
C HIS A 135 -0.13 5.66 20.45
N THR A 136 -0.60 4.42 20.37
CA THR A 136 -2.04 4.12 20.30
C THR A 136 -2.57 3.49 21.59
N GLN A 137 -3.79 2.93 21.54
CA GLN A 137 -4.51 2.42 22.72
C GLN A 137 -4.12 0.97 23.07
N CYS A 138 -3.19 0.38 22.31
CA CYS A 138 -2.68 -0.98 22.51
C CYS A 138 -1.43 -0.94 23.40
N GLU A 139 -1.05 -2.09 23.96
CA GLU A 139 0.22 -2.21 24.67
C GLU A 139 1.39 -1.93 23.70
N ALA A 140 2.39 -1.20 24.17
CA ALA A 140 3.60 -0.92 23.39
C ALA A 140 4.20 -2.24 22.91
N GLY A 141 4.47 -2.33 21.62
CA GLY A 141 4.97 -3.55 21.01
C GLY A 141 3.88 -4.50 20.48
N THR A 142 2.61 -4.10 20.48
CA THR A 142 1.55 -4.89 19.84
C THR A 142 1.69 -4.80 18.31
N VAL A 143 1.67 -5.94 17.63
CA VAL A 143 1.56 -5.98 16.15
C VAL A 143 0.15 -5.59 15.75
N THR A 144 0.03 -4.60 14.87
CA THR A 144 -1.25 -3.99 14.51
C THR A 144 -1.74 -4.45 13.14
N VAL A 145 -0.84 -4.42 12.17
CA VAL A 145 -1.09 -4.78 10.78
C VAL A 145 0.15 -5.45 10.20
N GLY A 146 -0.02 -6.25 9.16
CA GLY A 146 1.06 -6.74 8.33
C GLY A 146 0.73 -6.70 6.86
N TRP A 147 1.71 -6.98 6.02
CA TRP A 147 1.53 -7.04 4.58
C TRP A 147 2.24 -8.25 3.98
N ILE A 148 1.70 -8.74 2.87
CA ILE A 148 2.25 -9.83 2.06
C ILE A 148 2.18 -9.40 0.59
N GLY A 149 3.25 -9.67 -0.15
CA GLY A 149 3.29 -9.45 -1.59
C GLY A 149 4.24 -8.33 -2.01
N PRO A 150 4.04 -7.77 -3.20
CA PRO A 150 2.87 -7.93 -4.08
C PRO A 150 2.80 -9.33 -4.69
N VAL A 151 1.58 -9.81 -4.94
CA VAL A 151 1.31 -11.10 -5.60
C VAL A 151 0.33 -10.91 -6.75
N LEU A 152 0.29 -11.85 -7.69
CA LEU A 152 -0.70 -11.80 -8.77
C LEU A 152 -2.10 -12.03 -8.21
N ASP A 153 -3.12 -11.47 -8.86
CA ASP A 153 -4.53 -11.63 -8.46
C ASP A 153 -4.95 -13.09 -8.26
N SER A 154 -4.41 -13.99 -9.09
CA SER A 154 -4.65 -15.44 -9.00
C SER A 154 -4.10 -16.07 -7.72
N GLN A 155 -3.11 -15.45 -7.08
CA GLN A 155 -2.46 -15.93 -5.87
C GLN A 155 -3.09 -15.40 -4.58
N ILE A 156 -3.96 -14.37 -4.65
CA ILE A 156 -4.56 -13.75 -3.46
C ILE A 156 -5.28 -14.79 -2.59
N ALA A 157 -6.04 -15.69 -3.23
CA ALA A 157 -6.81 -16.73 -2.54
C ALA A 157 -5.93 -17.63 -1.66
N MET A 158 -4.66 -17.82 -2.01
CA MET A 158 -3.72 -18.61 -1.21
C MET A 158 -3.44 -17.98 0.17
N TYR A 159 -3.48 -16.65 0.23
CA TYR A 159 -3.20 -15.87 1.43
C TYR A 159 -4.47 -15.35 2.13
N SER A 160 -5.64 -15.51 1.50
CA SER A 160 -6.90 -14.96 2.01
C SER A 160 -8.03 -15.98 2.18
N CYS A 161 -7.80 -17.26 1.89
CA CYS A 161 -8.83 -18.29 2.03
C CYS A 161 -9.32 -18.37 3.48
N GLY A 162 -10.62 -18.14 3.69
CA GLY A 162 -11.26 -18.14 5.01
C GLY A 162 -11.15 -16.81 5.77
N LEU A 163 -10.40 -15.83 5.27
CA LEU A 163 -10.30 -14.52 5.89
C LEU A 163 -11.46 -13.61 5.50
N THR A 164 -11.87 -12.74 6.43
CA THR A 164 -12.89 -11.73 6.16
C THR A 164 -12.24 -10.50 5.52
N LYS A 165 -12.79 -10.03 4.40
CA LYS A 165 -12.32 -8.79 3.76
C LYS A 165 -12.68 -7.56 4.62
N VAL A 166 -11.79 -6.58 4.67
CA VAL A 166 -12.09 -5.27 5.27
C VAL A 166 -12.82 -4.42 4.22
N GLU A 167 -14.03 -3.96 4.57
CA GLU A 167 -14.87 -3.09 3.74
C GLU A 167 -14.71 -1.60 4.07
#